data_AF-A0A0L0VYK8-F1
#
_entry.id   AF-A0A0L0VYK8-F1
#
_cell.length_a   1.000
_cell.length_b   1.000
_cell.length_c   1.000
_cell.angle_alpha   90.00
_cell.angle_beta   90.00
_cell.angle_gamma   90.00
#
_symmetry.space_group_name_H-M   'P 1'
#
loop_
_entity.id
_entity.type
_entity.pdbx_description
1 polymer ?
#
loop_
_entity_poly.entity_id
_entity_poly.type
_entity_poly.pdbx_seq_one_letter_code
_entity_poly.pdbx_strand_id
1 'polypeptide(L)'
;MKTENHPVVEFNDARPKPVMETPEWNRIIEEFYNRFCTAEARAKADELSTPSEPDELPEASPRLNNTLLRLHEFSTVVEANRAMKAGDIGRLMIVWKMWSVMCQGLKGLHNYSSYLPRMVLLLTELLPPSLAKLFKHSLLFSPTGRENHFVAKDFYLELQNYWLKFVFNRSGRGTKIERLKDIFSLNIHMVSRNDYSMLESGAKAFNQTHKNIMLPQGLNVALRMAHSYDIFDQKAEKPKHPETKVQDSFVQGFVKIQREYRADPQMKRFKQHMLFEESAEDLAASEDVEEAHLLEI
;
A
#
# COMPACT_ATOMS: atom_id res chain seq x y z
N MET A 1 -19.43 3.06 -26.75
CA MET A 1 -19.80 4.50 -26.85
C MET A 1 -18.82 5.18 -27.80
N LYS A 2 -19.31 5.86 -28.85
CA LYS A 2 -18.48 6.61 -29.83
C LYS A 2 -18.01 7.97 -29.26
N THR A 3 -17.53 8.00 -28.01
CA THR A 3 -17.13 9.23 -27.31
C THR A 3 -15.64 9.55 -27.46
N GLU A 4 -14.90 8.72 -28.17
CA GLU A 4 -13.45 8.80 -28.37
C GLU A 4 -12.99 10.16 -28.92
N ASN A 5 -13.85 10.81 -29.70
CA ASN A 5 -13.59 12.10 -30.33
C ASN A 5 -14.26 13.29 -29.62
N HIS A 6 -14.99 13.05 -28.53
CA HIS A 6 -15.73 14.09 -27.82
C HIS A 6 -15.14 14.29 -26.42
N PRO A 7 -14.46 15.42 -26.15
CA PRO A 7 -13.88 15.67 -24.84
C PRO A 7 -14.99 15.78 -23.79
N VAL A 8 -14.72 15.25 -22.59
CA VAL A 8 -15.59 15.45 -21.43
C VAL A 8 -15.53 16.92 -21.05
N VAL A 9 -16.69 17.57 -21.10
CA VAL A 9 -16.87 18.98 -20.72
C VAL A 9 -17.42 19.07 -19.30
N GLU A 10 -17.19 20.19 -18.64
CA GLU A 10 -17.75 20.45 -17.32
C GLU A 10 -19.27 20.55 -17.40
N PHE A 11 -19.94 19.93 -16.42
CA PHE A 11 -21.40 19.93 -16.34
C PHE A 11 -21.89 21.20 -15.65
N ASN A 12 -22.91 21.84 -16.21
CA ASN A 12 -23.57 23.02 -15.67
C ASN A 12 -25.05 23.04 -16.07
N ASP A 13 -25.80 24.08 -15.70
CA ASP A 13 -27.23 24.15 -15.99
C ASP A 13 -27.55 24.12 -17.49
N ALA A 14 -26.64 24.64 -18.33
CA ALA A 14 -26.75 24.58 -19.80
C ALA A 14 -26.29 23.24 -20.40
N ARG A 15 -25.56 22.42 -19.64
CA ARG A 15 -25.01 21.12 -20.02
C ARG A 15 -25.16 20.15 -18.84
N PRO A 16 -26.40 19.71 -18.55
CA PRO A 16 -26.64 18.83 -17.42
C PRO A 16 -25.92 17.50 -17.62
N LYS A 17 -25.69 16.78 -16.51
CA LYS A 17 -25.11 15.44 -16.55
C LYS A 17 -25.99 14.53 -17.41
N PRO A 18 -25.41 13.67 -18.27
CA PRO A 18 -26.18 12.71 -19.02
C PRO A 18 -26.89 11.75 -18.04
N VAL A 19 -28.17 11.50 -18.32
CA VAL A 19 -28.97 10.51 -17.58
C VAL A 19 -28.96 9.22 -18.38
N MET A 20 -28.80 8.10 -17.68
CA MET A 20 -28.80 6.75 -18.25
C MET A 20 -29.77 5.89 -17.46
N GLU A 21 -30.49 5.01 -18.15
CA GLU A 21 -31.39 4.05 -17.51
C GLU A 21 -30.59 3.07 -16.64
N THR A 22 -31.09 2.79 -15.44
CA THR A 22 -30.38 1.92 -14.47
C THR A 22 -30.04 0.53 -15.04
N PRO A 23 -30.92 -0.14 -15.81
CA PRO A 23 -30.58 -1.40 -16.46
C PRO A 23 -29.41 -1.29 -17.44
N GLU A 24 -29.35 -0.21 -18.23
CA GLU A 24 -28.24 0.02 -19.16
C GLU A 24 -26.93 0.27 -18.41
N TRP A 25 -26.99 1.09 -17.36
CA TRP A 25 -25.85 1.34 -16.48
C TRP A 25 -25.29 0.04 -15.89
N ASN A 26 -26.14 -0.79 -15.29
CA ASN A 26 -25.73 -2.06 -14.69
C ASN A 26 -25.10 -2.99 -15.74
N ARG A 27 -25.71 -3.08 -16.93
CA ARG A 27 -25.17 -3.87 -18.05
C ARG A 27 -23.74 -3.45 -18.41
N ILE A 28 -23.48 -2.15 -18.50
CA ILE A 28 -22.15 -1.61 -18.81
C ILE A 28 -21.14 -1.95 -17.70
N ILE A 29 -21.55 -1.82 -16.44
CA ILE A 29 -20.71 -2.15 -15.29
C ILE A 29 -20.37 -3.64 -15.24
N GLU A 30 -21.35 -4.52 -15.46
CA GLU A 30 -21.16 -5.96 -15.50
C GLU A 30 -20.28 -6.38 -16.68
N GLU A 31 -20.49 -5.80 -17.87
CA GLU A 31 -19.65 -6.03 -19.05
C GLU A 31 -18.20 -5.63 -18.77
N PHE A 32 -17.97 -4.46 -18.17
CA PHE A 32 -16.63 -4.00 -17.78
C PHE A 32 -16.00 -4.93 -16.74
N TYR A 33 -16.76 -5.32 -15.71
CA TYR A 33 -16.29 -6.19 -14.65
C TYR A 33 -15.87 -7.56 -15.20
N ASN A 34 -16.73 -8.19 -16.00
CA ASN A 34 -16.45 -9.50 -16.59
C ASN A 34 -15.26 -9.44 -17.55
N ARG A 35 -15.11 -8.34 -18.30
CA ARG A 35 -14.04 -8.17 -19.29
C ARG A 35 -12.68 -7.88 -18.67
N PHE A 36 -12.61 -7.19 -17.53
CA PHE A 36 -11.33 -6.66 -17.01
C PHE A 36 -11.05 -6.98 -15.53
N CYS A 37 -12.07 -7.21 -14.71
CA CYS A 37 -11.91 -7.31 -13.25
C CYS A 37 -11.89 -8.76 -12.73
N THR A 38 -12.34 -9.73 -13.51
CA THR A 38 -12.34 -11.15 -13.11
C THR A 38 -10.94 -11.76 -13.09
N ALA A 39 -10.79 -12.86 -12.34
CA ALA A 39 -9.55 -13.65 -12.35
C ALA A 39 -9.30 -14.26 -13.74
N GLU A 40 -10.37 -14.73 -14.41
CA GLU A 40 -10.32 -15.28 -15.76
C GLU A 40 -9.83 -14.25 -16.79
N ALA A 41 -10.33 -13.00 -16.72
CA ALA A 41 -9.87 -11.94 -17.61
C ALA A 41 -8.36 -11.66 -17.47
N ARG A 42 -7.85 -11.67 -16.23
CA ARG A 42 -6.42 -11.51 -15.97
C ARG A 42 -5.61 -12.71 -16.45
N ALA A 43 -6.05 -13.93 -16.14
CA ALA A 43 -5.38 -15.15 -16.58
C ALA A 43 -5.29 -15.23 -18.10
N LYS A 44 -6.37 -14.89 -18.80
CA LYS A 44 -6.39 -14.84 -20.27
C LYS A 44 -5.44 -13.78 -20.82
N ALA A 45 -5.41 -12.58 -20.23
CA ALA A 45 -4.46 -11.55 -20.64
C ALA A 45 -3.00 -11.98 -20.40
N ASP A 46 -2.74 -12.68 -19.30
CA ASP A 46 -1.43 -13.23 -18.96
C ASP A 46 -0.99 -14.32 -19.96
N GLU A 47 -1.89 -15.26 -20.28
CA GLU A 47 -1.67 -16.35 -21.24
C GLU A 47 -1.36 -15.81 -22.63
N LEU A 48 -2.23 -14.95 -23.18
CA LEU A 48 -2.05 -14.37 -24.53
C LEU A 48 -0.78 -13.52 -24.65
N SER A 49 -0.28 -12.97 -23.54
CA SER A 49 0.96 -12.18 -23.50
C SER A 49 2.21 -12.99 -23.14
N THR A 50 2.06 -14.30 -22.90
CA THR A 50 3.19 -15.22 -22.67
C THR A 50 3.53 -15.92 -23.97
N PRO A 51 4.79 -15.85 -24.44
CA PRO A 51 5.24 -16.68 -25.55
C PRO A 51 5.11 -18.18 -25.21
N SER A 52 4.60 -18.98 -26.14
CA SER A 52 4.60 -20.43 -26.01
C SER A 52 6.02 -21.00 -26.00
N GLU A 53 6.90 -20.41 -26.80
CA GLU A 53 8.31 -20.78 -26.92
C GLU A 53 9.22 -19.55 -26.74
N PRO A 54 10.47 -19.71 -26.26
CA PRO A 54 11.37 -18.59 -25.93
C PRO A 54 11.69 -17.64 -27.10
N ASP A 55 11.66 -18.15 -28.33
CA ASP A 55 12.01 -17.41 -29.55
C ASP A 55 10.79 -16.90 -30.33
N GLU A 56 9.57 -17.15 -29.83
CA GLU A 56 8.33 -16.71 -30.47
C GLU A 56 7.79 -15.38 -29.90
N LEU A 57 7.06 -14.64 -30.73
CA LEU A 57 6.32 -13.47 -30.27
C LEU A 57 4.99 -13.93 -29.65
N PRO A 58 4.55 -13.32 -28.54
CA PRO A 58 3.27 -13.67 -27.92
C PRO A 58 2.10 -13.30 -28.83
N GLU A 59 0.95 -13.93 -28.62
CA GLU A 59 -0.26 -13.71 -29.41
C GLU A 59 -0.79 -12.27 -29.27
N ALA A 60 -0.64 -11.68 -28.09
CA ALA A 60 -1.06 -10.33 -27.75
C ALA A 60 0.05 -9.54 -27.04
N SER A 61 -0.08 -8.21 -27.01
CA SER A 61 0.85 -7.37 -26.26
C SER A 61 0.64 -7.57 -24.75
N PRO A 62 1.71 -7.49 -23.92
CA PRO A 62 1.59 -7.51 -22.46
C PRO A 62 0.92 -6.25 -21.88
N ARG A 63 0.58 -5.23 -22.68
CA ARG A 63 -0.02 -3.97 -22.20
C ARG A 63 -1.31 -4.19 -21.41
N LEU A 64 -2.22 -5.00 -21.93
CA LEU A 64 -3.47 -5.30 -21.22
C LEU A 64 -3.15 -6.01 -19.90
N ASN A 65 -2.33 -7.05 -19.92
CA ASN A 65 -1.92 -7.79 -18.72
C ASN A 65 -1.30 -6.85 -17.66
N ASN A 66 -0.33 -6.04 -18.08
CA ASN A 66 0.36 -5.08 -17.20
C ASN A 66 -0.61 -4.05 -16.61
N THR A 67 -1.58 -3.56 -17.41
CA THR A 67 -2.61 -2.62 -16.95
C THR A 67 -3.53 -3.27 -15.92
N LEU A 68 -4.03 -4.48 -16.20
CA LEU A 68 -4.91 -5.20 -15.28
C LEU A 68 -4.20 -5.56 -13.97
N LEU A 69 -2.95 -6.00 -14.05
CA LEU A 69 -2.14 -6.30 -12.87
C LEU A 69 -1.93 -5.05 -12.03
N ARG A 70 -1.55 -3.92 -12.65
CA ARG A 70 -1.37 -2.64 -11.95
C ARG A 70 -2.66 -2.18 -11.26
N LEU A 71 -3.81 -2.28 -11.94
CA LEU A 71 -5.11 -1.93 -11.36
C LEU A 71 -5.46 -2.84 -10.18
N HIS A 72 -5.23 -4.14 -10.31
CA HIS A 72 -5.48 -5.13 -9.27
C HIS A 72 -4.59 -4.89 -8.04
N GLU A 73 -3.27 -4.79 -8.21
CA GLU A 73 -2.36 -4.56 -7.10
C GLU A 73 -2.61 -3.21 -6.42
N PHE A 74 -2.84 -2.15 -7.19
CA PHE A 74 -3.15 -0.82 -6.63
C PHE A 74 -4.50 -0.80 -5.91
N SER A 75 -5.47 -1.63 -6.31
CA SER A 75 -6.75 -1.76 -5.61
C SER A 75 -6.57 -2.17 -4.14
N THR A 76 -5.55 -2.98 -3.83
CA THR A 76 -5.24 -3.39 -2.44
C THR A 76 -4.77 -2.18 -1.60
N VAL A 77 -4.05 -1.24 -2.20
CA VAL A 77 -3.63 0.02 -1.55
C VAL A 77 -4.82 0.93 -1.29
N VAL A 78 -5.72 1.05 -2.27
CA VAL A 78 -6.97 1.80 -2.11
C VAL A 78 -7.83 1.19 -1.00
N GLU A 79 -7.94 -0.13 -0.97
CA GLU A 79 -8.69 -0.86 0.04
C GLU A 79 -8.08 -0.70 1.44
N ALA A 80 -6.76 -0.86 1.58
CA ALA A 80 -6.07 -0.61 2.84
C ALA A 80 -6.32 0.81 3.36
N ASN A 81 -6.22 1.83 2.50
CA ASN A 81 -6.49 3.22 2.87
C ASN A 81 -7.94 3.43 3.31
N ARG A 82 -8.91 2.84 2.59
CA ARG A 82 -10.34 2.92 2.95
C ARG A 82 -10.63 2.21 4.28
N ALA A 83 -10.10 1.00 4.46
CA ALA A 83 -10.24 0.23 5.69
C ALA A 83 -9.60 0.96 6.89
N MET A 84 -8.39 1.51 6.71
CA MET A 84 -7.72 2.31 7.73
C MET A 84 -8.55 3.52 8.13
N LYS A 85 -9.03 4.32 7.17
CA LYS A 85 -9.86 5.49 7.45
C LYS A 85 -11.14 5.14 8.18
N ALA A 86 -11.79 4.04 7.78
CA ALA A 86 -12.99 3.53 8.43
C ALA A 86 -12.74 2.92 9.82
N GLY A 87 -11.48 2.71 10.21
CA GLY A 87 -11.14 2.01 11.46
C GLY A 87 -11.43 0.51 11.39
N ASP A 88 -11.62 -0.05 10.20
CA ASP A 88 -11.96 -1.46 10.00
C ASP A 88 -10.70 -2.32 9.95
N ILE A 89 -10.30 -2.82 11.11
CA ILE A 89 -9.13 -3.69 11.24
C ILE A 89 -9.34 -5.06 10.58
N GLY A 90 -10.58 -5.52 10.44
CA GLY A 90 -10.88 -6.81 9.81
C GLY A 90 -10.51 -6.79 8.32
N ARG A 91 -11.00 -5.76 7.61
CA ARG A 91 -10.64 -5.52 6.20
C ARG A 91 -9.14 -5.27 6.03
N LEU A 92 -8.54 -4.48 6.93
CA LEU A 92 -7.11 -4.23 6.87
C LEU A 92 -6.27 -5.51 7.04
N MET A 93 -6.70 -6.42 7.92
CA MET A 93 -6.02 -7.71 8.13
C MET A 93 -6.05 -8.60 6.88
N ILE A 94 -7.15 -8.57 6.11
CA ILE A 94 -7.26 -9.28 4.83
C ILE A 94 -6.22 -8.75 3.84
N VAL A 95 -6.07 -7.42 3.73
CA VAL A 95 -5.06 -6.82 2.86
C VAL A 95 -3.64 -7.14 3.34
N TRP A 96 -3.37 -7.07 4.65
CA TRP A 96 -2.06 -7.41 5.21
C TRP A 96 -1.65 -8.86 4.96
N LYS A 97 -2.61 -9.81 4.94
CA LYS A 97 -2.35 -11.19 4.52
C LYS A 97 -1.87 -11.25 3.07
N MET A 98 -2.50 -10.52 2.15
CA MET A 98 -2.05 -10.46 0.75
C MET A 98 -0.67 -9.83 0.64
N TRP A 99 -0.46 -8.69 1.32
CA TRP A 99 0.82 -7.96 1.29
C TRP A 99 1.97 -8.76 1.90
N SER A 100 1.70 -9.62 2.90
CA SER A 100 2.68 -10.53 3.47
C SER A 100 3.35 -11.42 2.41
N VAL A 101 2.60 -11.79 1.36
CA VAL A 101 3.10 -12.54 0.20
C VAL A 101 3.67 -11.58 -0.86
N MET A 102 2.94 -10.53 -1.24
CA MET A 102 3.37 -9.61 -2.31
C MET A 102 4.70 -8.92 -2.02
N CYS A 103 4.94 -8.50 -0.76
CA CYS A 103 6.18 -7.83 -0.37
C CYS A 103 7.43 -8.69 -0.57
N GLN A 104 7.28 -10.00 -0.74
CA GLN A 104 8.39 -10.90 -1.05
C GLN A 104 8.89 -10.74 -2.49
N GLY A 105 7.97 -10.51 -3.43
CA GLY A 105 8.28 -10.27 -4.85
C GLY A 105 8.76 -8.84 -5.12
N LEU A 106 8.27 -7.87 -4.35
CA LEU A 106 8.59 -6.46 -4.51
C LEU A 106 10.02 -6.10 -4.03
N LYS A 107 10.70 -5.26 -4.79
CA LYS A 107 12.02 -4.72 -4.43
C LYS A 107 11.91 -3.59 -3.41
N GLY A 108 12.86 -3.48 -2.48
CA GLY A 108 12.95 -2.38 -1.51
C GLY A 108 12.08 -2.51 -0.25
N LEU A 109 11.30 -3.59 -0.11
CA LEU A 109 10.42 -3.83 1.04
C LEU A 109 11.00 -4.82 2.07
N HIS A 110 12.32 -4.82 2.28
CA HIS A 110 13.02 -5.82 3.11
C HIS A 110 12.49 -5.95 4.55
N ASN A 111 12.16 -4.82 5.18
CA ASN A 111 11.60 -4.82 6.53
C ASN A 111 10.17 -5.37 6.50
N TYR A 112 9.32 -4.86 5.60
CA TYR A 112 7.92 -5.29 5.51
C TYR A 112 7.78 -6.75 5.13
N SER A 113 8.63 -7.26 4.22
CA SER A 113 8.65 -8.67 3.84
C SER A 113 9.02 -9.59 5.00
N SER A 114 9.71 -9.09 6.02
CA SER A 114 10.08 -9.89 7.19
C SER A 114 9.09 -9.72 8.34
N TYR A 115 8.72 -8.48 8.70
CA TYR A 115 7.94 -8.18 9.90
C TYR A 115 6.41 -8.29 9.69
N LEU A 116 5.89 -7.93 8.52
CA LEU A 116 4.44 -7.94 8.29
C LEU A 116 3.86 -9.36 8.40
N PRO A 117 4.46 -10.41 7.79
CA PRO A 117 3.97 -11.78 7.94
C PRO A 117 3.95 -12.24 9.40
N ARG A 118 4.95 -11.85 10.20
CA ARG A 118 5.01 -12.15 11.63
C ARG A 118 3.88 -11.48 12.39
N MET A 119 3.64 -10.21 12.14
CA MET A 119 2.53 -9.47 12.77
C MET A 119 1.18 -10.10 12.44
N VAL A 120 0.99 -10.52 11.18
CA VAL A 120 -0.22 -11.22 10.75
C VAL A 120 -0.38 -12.54 11.51
N LEU A 121 0.64 -13.41 11.52
CA LEU A 121 0.60 -14.69 12.24
C LEU A 121 0.39 -14.51 13.75
N LEU A 122 1.05 -13.52 14.35
CA LEU A 122 0.89 -13.19 15.77
C LEU A 122 -0.57 -12.85 16.09
N LEU A 123 -1.18 -11.99 15.28
CA LEU A 123 -2.53 -11.50 15.51
C LEU A 123 -3.62 -12.49 15.07
N THR A 124 -3.35 -13.45 14.19
CA THR A 124 -4.38 -14.40 13.71
C THR A 124 -4.25 -15.80 14.28
N GLU A 125 -3.03 -16.31 14.48
CA GLU A 125 -2.81 -17.72 14.83
C GLU A 125 -2.19 -17.91 16.23
N LEU A 126 -1.30 -17.02 16.67
CA LEU A 126 -0.49 -17.28 17.88
C LEU A 126 -1.11 -16.74 19.17
N LEU A 127 -1.65 -15.51 19.15
CA LEU A 127 -2.18 -14.90 20.36
C LEU A 127 -3.55 -15.48 20.77
N PRO A 128 -3.83 -15.61 22.08
CA PRO A 128 -5.17 -15.92 22.56
C PRO A 128 -6.21 -14.96 21.98
N PRO A 129 -7.43 -15.42 21.63
CA PRO A 129 -8.41 -14.60 20.91
C PRO A 129 -8.70 -13.24 21.55
N SER A 130 -8.79 -13.18 22.88
CA SER A 130 -9.02 -11.93 23.64
C SER A 130 -7.86 -10.94 23.49
N LEU A 131 -6.62 -11.43 23.50
CA LEU A 131 -5.43 -10.61 23.38
C LEU A 131 -5.21 -10.16 21.93
N ALA A 132 -5.45 -11.07 20.97
CA ALA A 132 -5.47 -10.74 19.55
C ALA A 132 -6.50 -9.64 19.24
N LYS A 133 -7.70 -9.74 19.82
CA LYS A 133 -8.74 -8.71 19.69
C LYS A 133 -8.25 -7.37 20.25
N LEU A 134 -7.69 -7.36 21.47
CA LEU A 134 -7.15 -6.16 22.09
C LEU A 134 -6.11 -5.48 21.18
N PHE A 135 -5.11 -6.23 20.72
CA PHE A 135 -4.06 -5.66 19.88
C PHE A 135 -4.59 -5.16 18.54
N LYS A 136 -5.47 -5.92 17.86
CA LYS A 136 -6.10 -5.49 16.60
C LYS A 136 -6.83 -4.17 16.76
N HIS A 137 -7.69 -4.04 17.77
CA HIS A 137 -8.41 -2.79 18.03
C HIS A 137 -7.51 -1.65 18.52
N SER A 138 -6.27 -1.96 18.92
CA SER A 138 -5.29 -0.96 19.31
C SER A 138 -4.41 -0.46 18.16
N LEU A 139 -4.43 -1.06 16.97
CA LEU A 139 -3.54 -0.67 15.86
C LEU A 139 -3.92 0.70 15.26
N LEU A 140 -5.21 0.98 15.23
CA LEU A 140 -5.78 2.22 14.69
C LEU A 140 -6.44 3.01 15.80
N PHE A 141 -6.48 4.33 15.65
CA PHE A 141 -7.28 5.18 16.51
C PHE A 141 -7.74 6.42 15.73
N SER A 142 -8.80 7.09 16.20
CA SER A 142 -9.34 8.29 15.57
C SER A 142 -8.92 9.54 16.37
N PRO A 143 -7.98 10.37 15.87
CA PRO A 143 -7.48 11.53 16.61
C PRO A 143 -8.58 12.56 16.91
N THR A 144 -9.59 12.66 16.04
CA THR A 144 -10.66 13.65 16.17
C THR A 144 -12.03 13.04 16.49
N GLY A 145 -12.14 11.72 16.58
CA GLY A 145 -13.41 11.01 16.71
C GLY A 145 -14.36 11.13 15.51
N ARG A 146 -13.90 11.66 14.37
CA ARG A 146 -14.74 11.82 13.17
C ARG A 146 -14.77 10.50 12.39
N GLU A 147 -15.90 10.26 11.73
CA GLU A 147 -16.02 9.17 10.76
C GLU A 147 -14.97 9.29 9.65
N ASN A 148 -14.47 8.15 9.18
CA ASN A 148 -13.44 8.06 8.15
C ASN A 148 -12.12 8.79 8.47
N HIS A 149 -11.84 9.01 9.77
CA HIS A 149 -10.66 9.72 10.24
C HIS A 149 -9.80 8.89 11.20
N PHE A 150 -9.88 7.56 11.10
CA PHE A 150 -8.92 6.68 11.77
C PHE A 150 -7.57 6.74 11.06
N VAL A 151 -6.50 6.66 11.86
CA VAL A 151 -5.12 6.62 11.39
C VAL A 151 -4.34 5.56 12.18
N ALA A 152 -3.21 5.13 11.62
CA ALA A 152 -2.26 4.32 12.38
C ALA A 152 -1.69 5.14 13.55
N LYS A 153 -1.44 4.48 14.68
CA LYS A 153 -0.82 5.13 15.84
C LYS A 153 0.54 5.75 15.50
N ASP A 154 1.36 5.02 14.75
CA ASP A 154 2.69 5.48 14.34
C ASP A 154 2.62 6.77 13.50
N PHE A 155 1.71 6.84 12.52
CA PHE A 155 1.46 8.06 11.74
C PHE A 155 1.11 9.27 12.63
N TYR A 156 0.31 9.06 13.68
CA TYR A 156 0.02 10.16 14.59
C TYR A 156 1.21 10.54 15.48
N LEU A 157 2.01 9.55 15.91
CA LEU A 157 3.26 9.82 16.63
C LEU A 157 4.23 10.60 15.75
N GLU A 158 4.33 10.30 14.47
CA GLU A 158 5.09 11.09 13.50
C GLU A 158 4.59 12.53 13.41
N LEU A 159 3.28 12.74 13.39
CA LEU A 159 2.69 14.09 13.43
C LEU A 159 3.09 14.84 14.72
N GLN A 160 3.04 14.18 15.88
CA GLN A 160 3.50 14.79 17.14
C GLN A 160 5.01 15.10 17.09
N ASN A 161 5.81 14.19 16.55
CA ASN A 161 7.25 14.37 16.39
C ASN A 161 7.59 15.53 15.42
N TYR A 162 6.79 15.72 14.37
CA TYR A 162 6.90 16.87 13.48
C TYR A 162 6.67 18.18 14.24
N TRP A 163 5.59 18.28 15.03
CA TRP A 163 5.30 19.47 15.82
C TRP A 163 6.37 19.75 16.87
N LEU A 164 6.88 18.70 17.53
CA LEU A 164 8.00 18.82 18.45
C LEU A 164 9.20 19.45 17.75
N LYS A 165 9.62 18.91 16.61
CA LYS A 165 10.74 19.47 15.83
C LYS A 165 10.46 20.91 15.38
N PHE A 166 9.24 21.19 14.92
CA PHE A 166 8.86 22.51 14.41
C PHE A 166 8.93 23.60 15.49
N VAL A 167 8.27 23.39 16.62
CA VAL A 167 8.23 24.34 17.76
C VAL A 167 9.62 24.48 18.38
N PHE A 168 10.29 23.35 18.57
CA PHE A 168 11.56 23.30 19.27
C PHE A 168 12.69 23.95 18.46
N ASN A 169 12.79 23.67 17.15
CA ASN A 169 13.89 24.17 16.31
C ASN A 169 13.80 25.67 16.03
N ARG A 170 12.61 26.27 16.08
CA ARG A 170 12.41 27.72 15.88
C ARG A 170 12.79 28.58 17.09
N SER A 171 13.05 27.97 18.24
CA SER A 171 13.41 28.70 19.47
C SER A 171 14.87 29.19 19.50
N GLY A 172 15.68 28.92 18.46
CA GLY A 172 17.03 29.47 18.27
C GLY A 172 18.12 29.04 19.28
N ARG A 173 17.75 28.28 20.32
CA ARG A 173 18.64 27.90 21.45
C ARG A 173 19.24 26.49 21.35
N GLY A 174 19.05 25.78 20.24
CA GLY A 174 19.53 24.40 20.04
C GLY A 174 18.81 23.33 20.89
N THR A 175 19.06 22.04 20.58
CA THR A 175 18.38 20.86 21.17
C THR A 175 18.79 20.53 22.59
N LYS A 176 18.15 21.19 23.57
CA LYS A 176 18.12 20.79 24.98
C LYS A 176 17.12 19.64 25.21
N ILE A 177 17.64 18.40 25.26
CA ILE A 177 16.87 17.15 25.34
C ILE A 177 15.97 17.09 26.58
N GLU A 178 16.47 17.47 27.75
CA GLU A 178 15.69 17.47 29.00
C GLU A 178 14.46 18.38 28.88
N ARG A 179 14.62 19.57 28.32
CA ARG A 179 13.52 20.51 28.11
C ARG A 179 12.51 20.01 27.07
N LEU A 180 12.99 19.35 26.01
CA LEU A 180 12.13 18.72 25.01
C LEU A 180 11.28 17.61 25.64
N LYS A 181 11.92 16.75 26.46
CA LYS A 181 11.29 15.61 27.13
C LYS A 181 10.29 16.06 28.19
N ASP A 182 10.72 16.92 29.11
CA ASP A 182 9.98 17.18 30.34
C ASP A 182 8.98 18.34 30.22
N ILE A 183 9.11 19.21 29.21
CA ILE A 183 8.20 20.35 29.01
C ILE A 183 7.39 20.19 27.71
N PHE A 184 8.05 20.00 26.57
CA PHE A 184 7.35 20.04 25.28
C PHE A 184 6.63 18.74 24.93
N SER A 185 7.27 17.57 25.15
CA SER A 185 6.70 16.27 24.79
C SER A 185 5.43 15.96 25.56
N LEU A 186 5.42 16.19 26.88
CA LEU A 186 4.23 15.97 27.72
C LEU A 186 3.05 16.88 27.36
N ASN A 187 3.33 18.08 26.85
CA ASN A 187 2.32 19.10 26.54
C ASN A 187 2.06 19.25 25.04
N ILE A 188 2.63 18.41 24.18
CA ILE A 188 2.62 18.62 22.72
C ILE A 188 1.21 18.70 22.17
N HIS A 189 0.28 17.89 22.70
CA HIS A 189 -1.12 17.91 22.31
C HIS A 189 -1.81 19.24 22.61
N MET A 190 -1.45 19.92 23.70
CA MET A 190 -1.98 21.25 24.02
C MET A 190 -1.34 22.31 23.14
N VAL A 191 -0.01 22.26 22.96
CA VAL A 191 0.73 23.22 22.14
C VAL A 191 0.28 23.17 20.67
N SER A 192 0.17 21.97 20.08
CA SER A 192 -0.31 21.80 18.71
C SER A 192 -1.77 22.22 18.54
N ARG A 193 -2.55 22.23 19.64
CA ARG A 193 -3.97 22.60 19.62
C ARG A 193 -4.18 24.10 19.84
N ASN A 194 -3.25 24.78 20.52
CA ASN A 194 -3.28 26.23 20.71
C ASN A 194 -2.90 27.02 19.44
N ASP A 195 -2.30 26.41 18.42
CA ASP A 195 -2.26 27.06 17.09
C ASP A 195 -3.67 27.21 16.48
N TYR A 196 -4.67 26.41 16.89
CA TYR A 196 -6.06 26.70 16.53
C TYR A 196 -6.62 27.94 17.24
N SER A 197 -6.07 28.37 18.40
CA SER A 197 -6.46 29.66 18.99
C SER A 197 -5.81 30.85 18.29
N MET A 198 -4.79 30.65 17.44
CA MET A 198 -4.36 31.68 16.49
C MET A 198 -5.42 31.96 15.41
N LEU A 199 -6.53 31.20 15.30
CA LEU A 199 -7.69 31.66 14.51
C LEU A 199 -8.29 32.97 15.04
N GLU A 200 -8.08 33.32 16.32
CA GLU A 200 -8.45 34.65 16.83
C GLU A 200 -7.59 35.78 16.25
N SER A 201 -6.44 35.47 15.64
CA SER A 201 -5.61 36.46 14.91
C SER A 201 -6.15 36.81 13.52
N GLY A 202 -7.31 36.25 13.12
CA GLY A 202 -7.88 36.43 11.78
C GLY A 202 -7.23 35.55 10.71
N ALA A 203 -6.23 34.74 11.07
CA ALA A 203 -5.62 33.76 10.17
C ALA A 203 -6.58 32.58 9.94
N LYS A 204 -7.00 32.39 8.69
CA LYS A 204 -7.85 31.26 8.31
C LYS A 204 -7.02 29.98 8.32
N ALA A 205 -7.33 29.05 9.21
CA ALA A 205 -6.71 27.73 9.20
C ALA A 205 -7.00 27.01 7.87
N PHE A 206 -5.99 26.89 7.01
CA PHE A 206 -6.09 26.15 5.77
C PHE A 206 -5.79 24.68 6.05
N ASN A 207 -6.84 23.89 6.28
CA ASN A 207 -6.69 22.44 6.29
C ASN A 207 -6.61 21.98 4.83
N GLN A 208 -5.45 21.45 4.43
CA GLN A 208 -5.31 20.83 3.11
C GLN A 208 -6.20 19.59 3.06
N THR A 209 -7.32 19.68 2.35
CA THR A 209 -8.16 18.50 2.10
C THR A 209 -7.59 17.74 0.91
N HIS A 210 -7.05 16.55 1.14
CA HIS A 210 -6.58 15.65 0.06
C HIS A 210 -7.76 14.94 -0.61
N LYS A 211 -8.80 15.68 -0.99
CA LYS A 211 -9.87 15.14 -1.83
C LYS A 211 -9.36 15.15 -3.27
N ASN A 212 -9.11 13.96 -3.83
CA ASN A 212 -8.77 13.83 -5.23
C ASN A 212 -10.02 14.10 -6.07
N ILE A 213 -10.19 15.34 -6.51
CA ILE A 213 -11.26 15.73 -7.43
C ILE A 213 -10.72 15.54 -8.85
N MET A 214 -11.28 14.59 -9.58
CA MET A 214 -10.95 14.39 -10.98
C MET A 214 -11.71 15.42 -11.83
N LEU A 215 -11.00 16.43 -12.32
CA LEU A 215 -11.57 17.44 -13.22
C LEU A 215 -11.75 16.85 -14.64
N PRO A 216 -12.71 17.36 -15.44
CA PRO A 216 -12.90 16.93 -16.84
C PRO A 216 -11.62 17.02 -17.67
N GLN A 217 -10.82 18.06 -17.45
CA GLN A 217 -9.51 18.23 -18.09
C GLN A 217 -8.55 17.07 -17.77
N GLY A 218 -8.48 16.66 -16.49
CA GLY A 218 -7.65 15.53 -16.06
C GLY A 218 -8.13 14.20 -16.65
N LEU A 219 -9.45 14.01 -16.72
CA LEU A 219 -10.04 12.82 -17.36
C LEU A 219 -9.71 12.78 -18.86
N ASN A 220 -9.81 13.91 -19.56
CA ASN A 220 -9.46 13.98 -20.99
C ASN A 220 -7.98 13.67 -21.23
N VAL A 221 -7.08 14.16 -20.38
CA VAL A 221 -5.65 13.83 -20.47
C VAL A 221 -5.42 12.34 -20.24
N ALA A 222 -6.08 11.76 -19.23
CA ALA A 222 -5.99 10.33 -18.95
C ALA A 222 -6.51 9.47 -20.10
N LEU A 223 -7.64 9.85 -20.71
CA LEU A 223 -8.20 9.17 -21.88
C LEU A 223 -7.27 9.27 -23.09
N ARG A 224 -6.76 10.47 -23.40
CA ARG A 224 -5.78 10.65 -24.49
C ARG A 224 -4.55 9.77 -24.29
N MET A 225 -4.00 9.74 -23.08
CA MET A 225 -2.89 8.86 -22.74
C MET A 225 -3.26 7.38 -22.95
N ALA A 226 -4.40 6.94 -22.42
CA ALA A 226 -4.87 5.56 -22.55
C ALA A 226 -5.01 5.13 -24.03
N HIS A 227 -5.53 6.01 -24.89
CA HIS A 227 -5.68 5.76 -26.32
C HIS A 227 -4.36 5.83 -27.10
N SER A 228 -3.51 6.82 -26.81
CA SER A 228 -2.20 6.98 -27.45
C SER A 228 -1.29 5.79 -27.19
N TYR A 229 -1.31 5.24 -25.97
CA TYR A 229 -0.52 4.07 -25.60
C TYR A 229 -1.24 2.73 -25.77
N ASP A 230 -2.53 2.75 -26.17
CA ASP A 230 -3.40 1.57 -26.27
C ASP A 230 -3.25 0.63 -25.06
N ILE A 231 -3.46 1.16 -23.87
CA ILE A 231 -3.17 0.46 -22.61
C ILE A 231 -4.05 -0.79 -22.39
N PHE A 232 -5.15 -0.91 -23.13
CA PHE A 232 -6.07 -2.04 -23.11
C PHE A 232 -5.89 -2.99 -24.30
N ASP A 233 -4.88 -2.77 -25.14
CA ASP A 233 -4.56 -3.59 -26.31
C ASP A 233 -5.77 -3.86 -27.22
N GLN A 234 -6.58 -2.82 -27.49
CA GLN A 234 -7.84 -2.97 -28.21
C GLN A 234 -7.66 -3.03 -29.73
N LYS A 235 -6.50 -2.61 -30.25
CA LYS A 235 -6.21 -2.65 -31.69
C LYS A 235 -5.89 -4.06 -32.19
N ALA A 236 -5.63 -5.02 -31.28
CA ALA A 236 -5.33 -6.42 -31.59
C ALA A 236 -4.21 -6.60 -32.64
N GLU A 237 -3.24 -5.68 -32.65
CA GLU A 237 -2.06 -5.79 -33.51
C GLU A 237 -1.03 -6.70 -32.83
N LYS A 238 -0.51 -7.69 -33.55
CA LYS A 238 0.57 -8.52 -33.03
C LYS A 238 1.78 -7.63 -32.69
N PRO A 239 2.45 -7.88 -31.55
CA PRO A 239 3.62 -7.11 -31.17
C PRO A 239 4.70 -7.26 -32.24
N LYS A 240 5.19 -6.14 -32.76
CA LYS A 240 6.28 -6.12 -33.76
C LYS A 240 7.65 -6.35 -33.12
N HIS A 241 7.76 -6.06 -31.83
CA HIS A 241 8.96 -6.18 -31.01
C HIS A 241 8.59 -6.74 -29.63
N PRO A 242 9.52 -7.42 -28.94
CA PRO A 242 9.29 -7.89 -27.59
C PRO A 242 9.09 -6.72 -26.63
N GLU A 243 7.94 -6.71 -25.95
CA GLU A 243 7.62 -5.73 -24.91
C GLU A 243 7.85 -6.33 -23.52
N THR A 244 8.15 -5.48 -22.53
CA THR A 244 8.41 -5.95 -21.16
C THR A 244 7.11 -6.33 -20.46
N LYS A 245 6.95 -7.62 -20.17
CA LYS A 245 5.88 -8.14 -19.31
C LYS A 245 6.23 -7.94 -17.82
N VAL A 246 5.30 -7.41 -17.05
CA VAL A 246 5.43 -7.25 -15.60
C VAL A 246 5.00 -8.56 -14.92
N GLN A 247 5.74 -8.99 -13.91
CA GLN A 247 5.41 -10.16 -13.11
C GLN A 247 4.41 -9.80 -12.01
N ASP A 248 3.46 -10.69 -11.74
CA ASP A 248 2.55 -10.58 -10.61
C ASP A 248 3.31 -10.68 -9.28
N SER A 249 3.20 -9.64 -8.45
CA SER A 249 3.95 -9.55 -7.19
C SER A 249 3.54 -10.63 -6.19
N PHE A 250 2.27 -11.05 -6.19
CA PHE A 250 1.78 -12.11 -5.33
C PHE A 250 2.34 -13.47 -5.77
N VAL A 251 2.28 -13.78 -7.07
CA VAL A 251 2.81 -15.04 -7.61
C VAL A 251 4.32 -15.11 -7.40
N GLN A 252 5.04 -14.03 -7.75
CA GLN A 252 6.49 -13.93 -7.55
C GLN A 252 6.84 -14.09 -6.06
N GLY A 253 6.08 -13.45 -5.18
CA GLY A 253 6.29 -13.53 -3.75
C GLY A 253 6.06 -14.92 -3.18
N PHE A 254 5.02 -15.61 -3.65
CA PHE A 254 4.73 -16.99 -3.27
C PHE A 254 5.85 -17.96 -3.70
N VAL A 255 6.29 -17.87 -4.96
CA VAL A 255 7.41 -18.67 -5.48
C VAL A 255 8.69 -18.43 -4.66
N LYS A 256 8.95 -17.17 -4.29
CA LYS A 256 10.12 -16.83 -3.46
C LYS A 256 10.04 -17.46 -2.08
N ILE A 257 8.89 -17.41 -1.41
CA ILE A 257 8.68 -18.07 -0.11
C ILE A 257 8.91 -19.58 -0.25
N GLN A 258 8.37 -20.21 -1.30
CA GLN A 258 8.56 -21.65 -1.51
C GLN A 258 10.03 -22.03 -1.71
N ARG A 259 10.78 -21.23 -2.48
CA ARG A 259 12.22 -21.44 -2.68
C ARG A 259 12.99 -21.26 -1.37
N GLU A 260 12.67 -20.22 -0.60
CA GLU A 260 13.29 -19.96 0.70
C GLU A 260 13.01 -21.08 1.68
N TYR A 261 11.77 -21.59 1.75
CA TYR A 261 11.42 -22.71 2.63
C TYR A 261 12.21 -23.99 2.31
N ARG A 262 12.45 -24.25 1.02
CA ARG A 262 13.24 -25.42 0.59
C ARG A 262 14.72 -25.28 0.98
N ALA A 263 15.24 -24.06 1.00
CA ALA A 263 16.64 -23.79 1.36
C ALA A 263 16.84 -23.67 2.88
N ASP A 264 15.88 -23.06 3.58
CA ASP A 264 15.86 -22.87 5.04
C ASP A 264 14.47 -23.24 5.59
N PRO A 265 14.27 -24.52 5.97
CA PRO A 265 13.01 -24.98 6.55
C PRO A 265 12.65 -24.28 7.87
N GLN A 266 13.64 -23.72 8.57
CA GLN A 266 13.43 -22.99 9.83
C GLN A 266 13.01 -21.54 9.61
N MET A 267 13.09 -21.04 8.37
CA MET A 267 12.65 -19.70 7.99
C MET A 267 13.28 -18.60 8.87
N LYS A 268 14.59 -18.69 9.12
CA LYS A 268 15.34 -17.85 10.07
C LYS A 268 15.19 -16.36 9.80
N ARG A 269 15.05 -15.95 8.54
CA ARG A 269 14.79 -14.55 8.17
C ARG A 269 13.51 -14.00 8.82
N PHE A 270 12.45 -14.80 8.89
CA PHE A 270 11.22 -14.42 9.57
C PHE A 270 11.34 -14.47 11.10
N LYS A 271 12.48 -14.91 11.65
CA LYS A 271 12.77 -14.92 13.08
C LYS A 271 13.79 -13.88 13.51
N GLN A 272 14.41 -13.15 12.59
CA GLN A 272 15.41 -12.11 12.90
C GLN A 272 14.89 -11.12 13.96
N HIS A 273 15.68 -10.82 14.97
CA HIS A 273 15.31 -9.91 16.09
C HIS A 273 14.17 -10.42 16.99
N MET A 274 13.74 -11.68 16.85
CA MET A 274 13.01 -12.33 17.94
C MET A 274 14.05 -12.79 18.97
N LEU A 275 13.89 -12.31 20.19
CA LEU A 275 14.63 -12.82 21.36
C LEU A 275 14.05 -14.20 21.68
N PHE A 276 14.44 -15.22 20.92
CA PHE A 276 14.34 -16.59 21.40
C PHE A 276 15.61 -16.84 22.20
N GLU A 277 15.47 -17.34 23.42
CA GLU A 277 16.58 -17.99 24.12
C GLU A 277 17.16 -19.02 23.15
N GLU A 278 18.39 -18.75 22.70
CA GLU A 278 19.22 -19.73 22.02
C GLU A 278 19.20 -20.99 22.90
N SER A 279 18.96 -22.14 22.28
CA SER A 279 19.06 -23.38 23.03
C SER A 279 20.47 -23.49 23.60
N ALA A 280 20.66 -24.13 24.75
CA ALA A 280 21.98 -24.25 25.39
C ALA A 280 23.06 -24.88 24.46
N GLU A 281 22.64 -25.55 23.38
CA GLU A 281 23.49 -26.11 22.34
C GLU A 281 24.00 -25.06 21.34
N ASP A 282 23.24 -23.99 21.09
CA ASP A 282 23.61 -22.90 20.15
C ASP A 282 24.66 -21.95 20.76
N LEU A 283 24.64 -21.76 22.09
CA LEU A 283 25.62 -20.94 22.83
C LEU A 283 27.00 -21.61 22.92
N ALA A 284 27.06 -22.94 22.98
CA ALA A 284 28.34 -23.66 23.01
C ALA A 284 29.10 -23.58 21.68
N ALA A 285 28.40 -23.37 20.56
CA ALA A 285 28.99 -23.26 19.23
C ALA A 285 29.49 -21.85 18.90
N SER A 286 29.05 -20.81 19.62
CA SER A 286 29.47 -19.42 19.40
C SER A 286 30.70 -19.04 20.23
N GLU A 287 30.90 -19.66 21.40
CA GLU A 287 32.11 -19.46 22.23
C GLU A 287 33.40 -19.90 21.50
N ASP A 288 33.36 -21.01 20.75
CA ASP A 288 34.51 -21.50 19.96
C ASP A 288 34.91 -20.57 18.79
N VAL A 289 34.01 -19.67 18.36
CA VAL A 289 34.26 -18.74 17.24
C VAL A 289 34.75 -17.38 17.73
N GLU A 290 34.34 -16.93 18.91
CA GLU A 290 34.84 -15.68 19.51
C GLU A 290 36.28 -15.79 20.02
N GLU A 291 36.71 -16.96 20.50
CA GLU A 291 38.08 -17.16 20.98
C GLU A 291 39.13 -17.12 19.84
N ALA A 292 38.73 -17.49 18.62
CA ALA A 292 39.59 -17.40 17.44
C ALA A 292 39.78 -15.96 16.92
N HIS A 293 38.84 -15.06 17.21
CA HIS A 293 38.88 -13.67 16.73
C HIS A 293 39.60 -12.70 17.69
N LEU A 294 39.80 -13.09 18.95
CA LEU A 294 40.49 -12.28 19.97
C LEU A 294 42.02 -12.46 19.98
N LEU A 295 42.57 -13.38 19.16
CA LEU A 295 44.02 -13.61 19.04
C LEU A 295 44.68 -12.87 17.87
N GLU A 296 43.95 -12.04 17.12
CA GLU A 296 44.47 -11.24 16.00
C GLU A 296 44.37 -9.70 16.19
N ILE A 297 44.44 -9.20 17.43
CA ILE A 297 44.71 -7.77 17.72
C ILE A 297 45.97 -7.62 18.56
#